data_AF-A0A9E2I1K1-F1
#
_entry.id   AF-A0A9E2I1K1-F1
#
_cell.length_a   1.000
_cell.length_b   1.000
_cell.length_c   1.000
_cell.angle_alpha   90.00
_cell.angle_beta   90.00
_cell.angle_gamma   90.00
#
_symmetry.space_group_name_H-M   'P 1'
#
loop_
_entity.id
_entity.type
_entity.pdbx_description
1 polymer ?
#
loop_
_entity_poly.entity_id
_entity_poly.type
_entity_poly.pdbx_seq_one_letter_code
_entity_poly.pdbx_strand_id
1 'polypeptide(L)'
;MLRFFTLFLLFGVLLTAASTKEELDAAKKNLYSTGSKSNLFKAYDTYKNHYLKALMANDVETQKRCLDGIVIAGEKLHIDIGNYEKKRAALKSQSGG
;
A
#
# COMPACT_ATOMS: atom_id res chain seq x y z
N MET A 1 29.07 7.69 -27.08
CA MET A 1 28.27 6.50 -26.72
C MET A 1 27.88 6.50 -25.24
N LEU A 2 28.83 6.60 -24.30
CA LEU A 2 28.53 6.62 -22.85
C LEU A 2 27.51 7.70 -22.43
N ARG A 3 27.55 8.89 -23.06
CA ARG A 3 26.63 10.00 -22.80
C ARG A 3 25.15 9.65 -23.02
N PHE A 4 24.83 8.85 -24.04
CA PHE A 4 23.46 8.41 -24.31
C PHE A 4 23.04 7.31 -23.33
N PHE A 5 23.97 6.44 -22.94
CA PHE A 5 23.72 5.39 -21.95
C PHE A 5 23.40 5.97 -20.57
N THR A 6 24.14 6.99 -20.12
CA THR A 6 23.84 7.70 -18.87
C THR A 6 22.50 8.43 -18.92
N LEU A 7 22.14 9.00 -20.07
CA LEU A 7 20.83 9.66 -20.25
C LEU A 7 19.68 8.66 -20.15
N PHE A 8 19.85 7.47 -20.74
CA PHE A 8 18.87 6.39 -20.70
C PHE A 8 18.67 5.86 -19.27
N LEU A 9 19.75 5.71 -18.50
CA LEU A 9 19.69 5.31 -17.08
C LEU A 9 18.96 6.35 -16.22
N LEU A 10 19.26 7.65 -16.40
CA LEU A 10 18.56 8.74 -15.73
C LEU A 10 17.07 8.77 -16.07
N PHE A 11 16.72 8.55 -17.34
CA PHE A 11 15.33 8.50 -17.77
C PHE A 11 14.56 7.35 -17.12
N GLY A 12 15.20 6.18 -16.97
CA GLY A 12 14.61 5.02 -16.27
C GLY A 12 14.27 5.30 -14.81
N VAL A 13 15.11 6.04 -14.08
CA VAL A 13 14.85 6.42 -12.68
C VAL A 13 13.66 7.40 -12.56
N LEU A 14 13.51 8.31 -13.52
CA LEU A 14 12.38 9.25 -13.52
C LEU A 14 11.04 8.55 -13.78
N LEU A 15 11.03 7.54 -14.66
CA LEU A 15 9.84 6.73 -14.96
C LEU A 15 9.30 5.98 -13.74
N THR A 16 10.20 5.40 -12.94
CA THR A 16 9.80 4.64 -11.74
C THR A 16 9.25 5.57 -10.64
N ALA A 17 9.84 6.76 -10.47
CA ALA A 17 9.35 7.75 -9.50
C ALA A 17 7.99 8.35 -9.88
N ALA A 18 7.72 8.56 -11.18
CA ALA A 18 6.42 9.03 -11.63
C ALA A 18 5.31 8.00 -11.38
N SER A 19 5.61 6.72 -11.60
CA SER A 19 4.69 5.60 -11.36
C SER A 19 4.31 5.45 -9.89
N THR A 20 5.27 5.56 -8.95
CA THR A 20 4.94 5.45 -7.51
C THR A 20 4.01 6.56 -7.03
N LYS A 21 4.19 7.79 -7.53
CA LYS A 21 3.31 8.90 -7.21
C LYS A 21 1.88 8.65 -7.70
N GLU A 22 1.73 8.18 -8.94
CA GLU A 22 0.43 7.87 -9.52
C GLU A 22 -0.28 6.73 -8.76
N GLU A 23 0.44 5.68 -8.38
CA GLU A 23 -0.08 4.59 -7.55
C GLU A 23 -0.58 5.09 -6.18
N LEU A 24 0.20 5.96 -5.52
CA LEU A 24 -0.18 6.54 -4.22
C LEU A 24 -1.34 7.55 -4.32
N ASP A 25 -1.48 8.25 -5.44
CA ASP A 25 -2.59 9.16 -5.71
C ASP A 25 -3.88 8.37 -6.02
N ALA A 26 -3.77 7.27 -6.76
CA ALA A 26 -4.86 6.32 -6.97
C ALA A 26 -5.28 5.65 -5.64
N ALA A 27 -4.32 5.27 -4.79
CA ALA A 27 -4.60 4.74 -3.45
C ALA A 27 -5.37 5.76 -2.60
N LYS A 28 -4.97 7.03 -2.64
CA LYS A 28 -5.68 8.12 -1.95
C LYS A 28 -7.12 8.25 -2.48
N LYS A 29 -7.31 8.23 -3.81
CA LYS A 29 -8.67 8.26 -4.40
C LYS A 29 -9.51 7.07 -3.91
N ASN A 30 -8.94 5.88 -3.87
CA ASN A 30 -9.60 4.68 -3.39
C ASN A 30 -9.96 4.77 -1.89
N LEU A 31 -9.09 5.37 -1.07
CA LEU A 31 -9.28 5.56 0.37
C LEU A 31 -10.51 6.43 0.73
N TYR A 32 -10.83 7.40 -0.13
CA TYR A 32 -11.94 8.33 0.06
C TYR A 32 -13.13 8.06 -0.86
N SER A 33 -13.08 6.98 -1.66
CA SER A 33 -14.22 6.56 -2.48
C SER A 33 -15.34 6.03 -1.58
N THR A 34 -16.53 6.60 -1.69
CA THR A 34 -17.69 6.21 -0.89
C THR A 34 -18.15 4.79 -1.23
N GLY A 35 -18.42 3.98 -0.19
CA GLY A 35 -19.23 2.76 -0.32
C GLY A 35 -18.56 1.48 -0.82
N SER A 36 -17.26 1.48 -1.16
CA SER A 36 -16.58 0.27 -1.67
C SER A 36 -15.50 -0.25 -0.71
N LYS A 37 -15.83 -1.33 0.01
CA LYS A 37 -14.85 -2.07 0.83
C LYS A 37 -13.68 -2.59 -0.02
N SER A 38 -13.94 -2.96 -1.28
CA SER A 38 -12.92 -3.39 -2.23
C SER A 38 -11.89 -2.28 -2.51
N ASN A 39 -12.35 -1.03 -2.68
CA ASN A 39 -11.45 0.10 -2.89
C ASN A 39 -10.60 0.39 -1.65
N LEU A 40 -11.19 0.28 -0.47
CA LEU A 40 -10.43 0.41 0.79
C LEU A 40 -9.34 -0.66 0.91
N PHE A 41 -9.63 -1.93 0.57
CA PHE A 41 -8.61 -2.99 0.56
C PHE A 41 -7.49 -2.69 -0.45
N LYS A 42 -7.84 -2.27 -1.67
CA LYS A 42 -6.84 -1.86 -2.67
C LYS A 42 -5.94 -0.75 -2.14
N ALA A 43 -6.53 0.28 -1.51
CA ALA A 43 -5.75 1.36 -0.90
C ALA A 43 -4.82 0.83 0.20
N TYR A 44 -5.33 0.00 1.11
CA TYR A 44 -4.55 -0.61 2.19
C TYR A 44 -3.34 -1.40 1.67
N ASP A 45 -3.55 -2.25 0.67
CA ASP A 45 -2.48 -3.05 0.08
C ASP A 45 -1.46 -2.20 -0.69
N THR A 46 -1.91 -1.20 -1.45
CA THR A 46 -1.00 -0.26 -2.13
C THR A 46 -0.12 0.49 -1.13
N TYR A 47 -0.68 1.03 -0.04
CA TYR A 47 0.12 1.72 0.97
C TYR A 47 1.10 0.77 1.68
N LYS A 48 0.70 -0.47 2.00
CA LYS A 48 1.63 -1.46 2.58
C LYS A 48 2.81 -1.76 1.65
N ASN A 49 2.53 -2.00 0.37
CA ASN A 49 3.58 -2.33 -0.60
C ASN A 49 4.56 -1.17 -0.79
N HIS A 50 4.08 0.08 -0.88
CA HIS A 50 4.97 1.24 -0.96
C HIS A 50 5.70 1.54 0.33
N TYR A 51 5.08 1.33 1.50
CA TYR A 51 5.76 1.46 2.78
C TYR A 51 7.00 0.56 2.84
N LEU A 52 6.88 -0.71 2.44
CA LEU A 52 8.02 -1.62 2.42
C LEU A 52 9.14 -1.14 1.49
N LYS A 53 8.79 -0.65 0.29
CA LYS A 53 9.77 -0.07 -0.65
C LYS A 53 10.46 1.16 -0.05
N ALA A 54 9.70 2.08 0.56
CA ALA A 54 10.20 3.30 1.18
C ALA A 54 11.05 3.00 2.43
N LEU A 55 10.72 1.95 3.18
CA LEU A 55 11.50 1.47 4.32
C LEU A 55 12.88 0.98 3.88
N MET A 56 12.95 0.15 2.83
CA MET A 56 14.23 -0.32 2.27
C MET A 56 15.08 0.83 1.73
N ALA A 57 14.45 1.87 1.19
CA ALA A 57 15.13 3.04 0.63
C ALA A 57 15.46 4.13 1.66
N ASN A 58 15.06 3.98 2.94
CA ASN A 58 15.12 5.03 3.97
C ASN A 58 14.41 6.34 3.57
N ASP A 59 13.37 6.27 2.72
CA ASP A 59 12.54 7.42 2.34
C ASP A 59 11.48 7.68 3.43
N VAL A 60 11.85 8.48 4.42
CA VAL A 60 11.03 8.78 5.60
C VAL A 60 9.73 9.51 5.24
N GLU A 61 9.73 10.36 4.21
CA GLU A 61 8.55 11.11 3.79
C GLU A 61 7.49 10.16 3.21
N THR A 62 7.90 9.27 2.30
CA THR A 62 7.00 8.26 1.73
C THR A 62 6.56 7.26 2.79
N GLN A 63 7.44 6.87 3.73
CA GLN A 63 7.06 6.02 4.87
C GLN A 63 5.92 6.64 5.67
N LYS A 64 6.04 7.90 6.09
CA LYS A 64 4.99 8.61 6.85
C LYS A 64 3.67 8.64 6.09
N ARG A 65 3.70 9.05 4.81
CA ARG A 65 2.51 9.10 3.95
C ARG A 65 1.82 7.74 3.84
N CYS A 66 2.59 6.66 3.71
CA CYS A 66 2.04 5.31 3.61
C CYS A 66 1.47 4.83 4.94
N LEU A 67 2.14 5.09 6.07
CA LEU A 67 1.65 4.73 7.39
C LEU A 67 0.31 5.41 7.71
N ASP A 68 0.16 6.70 7.40
CA ASP A 68 -1.11 7.42 7.55
C ASP A 68 -2.23 6.73 6.74
N GLY A 69 -1.93 6.35 5.50
CA GLY A 69 -2.86 5.63 4.63
C GLY A 69 -3.24 4.24 5.14
N ILE A 70 -2.27 3.49 5.68
CA ILE A 70 -2.48 2.16 6.29
C ILE A 70 -3.40 2.26 7.50
N VAL A 71 -3.16 3.22 8.39
CA VAL A 71 -3.98 3.42 9.59
C VAL A 71 -5.42 3.76 9.21
N ILE A 72 -5.62 4.77 8.36
CA ILE A 72 -6.96 5.20 7.95
C ILE A 72 -7.71 4.06 7.23
N ALA A 73 -7.06 3.36 6.30
CA ALA A 73 -7.69 2.25 5.59
C ALA A 73 -7.99 1.07 6.51
N GLY A 74 -7.06 0.73 7.40
CA GLY A 74 -7.20 -0.35 8.38
C GLY A 74 -8.36 -0.12 9.35
N GLU A 75 -8.48 1.10 9.87
CA GLU A 75 -9.61 1.53 10.72
C GLU A 75 -10.94 1.39 9.97
N LYS A 76 -11.05 1.94 8.75
CA LYS A 76 -12.26 1.84 7.92
C LYS A 76 -12.63 0.41 7.54
N LEU A 77 -11.64 -0.48 7.42
CA LEU A 77 -11.85 -1.88 7.09
C LEU A 77 -12.11 -2.76 8.33
N HIS A 78 -11.99 -2.20 9.54
CA HIS A 78 -11.99 -2.94 10.80
C HIS A 78 -10.95 -4.06 10.82
N ILE A 79 -9.78 -3.81 10.21
CA ILE A 79 -8.61 -4.71 10.22
C ILE A 79 -7.92 -4.54 11.57
N ASP A 80 -8.51 -5.19 12.56
CA ASP A 80 -7.92 -5.40 13.87
C ASP A 80 -7.36 -6.84 13.90
N ILE A 81 -6.11 -7.00 14.36
CA ILE A 81 -5.52 -8.32 14.58
C ILE A 81 -6.45 -9.16 15.46
N GLY A 82 -7.06 -8.56 16.48
CA GLY A 82 -8.05 -9.23 17.33
C GLY A 82 -9.27 -9.76 16.56
N ASN A 83 -9.73 -9.05 15.52
CA ASN A 83 -10.81 -9.53 14.66
C ASN A 83 -10.37 -10.74 13.82
N TYR A 84 -9.12 -10.75 13.34
CA TYR A 84 -8.58 -11.91 12.62
C TYR A 84 -8.38 -13.12 13.51
N GLU A 85 -7.94 -12.93 14.75
CA GLU A 85 -7.80 -14.03 15.70
C GLU A 85 -9.14 -14.69 16.03
N LYS A 86 -10.18 -13.88 16.25
CA LYS A 86 -11.56 -14.38 16.46
C LYS A 86 -12.07 -15.16 15.24
N LYS A 87 -11.90 -14.61 14.03
CA LYS A 87 -12.29 -15.30 12.79
C LYS A 87 -11.51 -16.61 12.60
N ARG A 88 -10.22 -16.61 12.88
CA ARG A 88 -9.36 -17.81 12.82
C ARG A 88 -9.84 -18.90 13.79
N ALA A 89 -10.21 -18.52 15.01
CA ALA A 89 -10.77 -19.46 16.00
C ALA A 89 -12.10 -20.07 15.52
N ALA A 90 -13.01 -19.24 14.99
CA ALA A 90 -14.30 -19.69 14.46
C ALA A 90 -14.16 -20.66 13.26
N LEU A 91 -13.20 -20.42 12.37
CA LEU A 91 -12.93 -21.29 11.23
C LEU A 91 -12.33 -22.65 11.66
N LYS A 92 -11.51 -22.67 12.71
CA LYS A 92 -10.98 -23.92 13.29
C LYS A 92 -12.09 -24.80 13.87
N SER A 93 -13.10 -24.21 14.52
CA SER A 93 -14.24 -24.97 15.03
C SER A 93 -15.16 -25.53 13.94
N GLN A 94 -15.21 -24.92 12.76
CA GLN A 94 -16.04 -25.38 11.63
C GLN A 94 -15.39 -26.48 10.79
N SER A 95 -14.06 -26.66 10.89
CA SER A 95 -13.30 -27.66 10.12
C SER A 95 -13.05 -28.95 10.90
N GLY A 96 -13.58 -29.06 12.13
CA GLY A 96 -13.47 -30.23 13.00
C GLY A 96 -14.81 -30.93 13.29
N GLY A 97 -15.81 -30.79 12.42
CA GLY A 97 -17.12 -31.45 12.52
C GLY A 97 -17.43 -32.30 11.30
#